data_AF-A0A814UP11-F1
#
_entry.id   AF-A0A814UP11-F1
#
_cell.length_a   1.000
_cell.length_b   1.000
_cell.length_c   1.000
_cell.angle_alpha   90.00
_cell.angle_beta   90.00
_cell.angle_gamma   90.00
#
_symmetry.space_group_name_H-M   'P 1'
#
loop_
_entity.id
_entity.type
_entity.pdbx_description
1 polymer ?
#
loop_
_entity_poly.entity_id
_entity_poly.type
_entity_poly.pdbx_seq_one_letter_code
_entity_poly.pdbx_strand_id
1 'polypeptide(L)'
;MQMMRKLVPTGLAAAEIDGMTIHSFLDEQRNSRKPRTIKPGDSKLEKEWRSVEYLLIDEMSMVGLTLLAKLNRIISTAKHVDPQVPFGSVNIIFFGDYLQYRPVYDAPLHTDFSLPSKKKSSKLSTEKEIQQRVVRSLILQINCVVKLTQQMRTKDSRYLQLLECLRHRQCDYDDYELLLTQVVGQPSEGSLCDSPWNKAPVLVFRNEVRTQLNNKAAIHNAAQLGHVPIVCVAQDTCNGKPIEDPILIKKLLELSDSKTEHLPGLLLFVPGMPVILTQNIAIELRLINGINGIFRQLVYQADSVSTDVLPEIFPKNTQYIHRPLYALIEIAKSKIESNLEELQPKLVPIPVIEQTFRVDVSDILPKDKKQKSN
;
A
#
# COMPACT_ATOMS: atom_id res chain seq x y z
N MET A 1 6.29 -25.83 15.00
CA MET A 1 6.57 -25.66 13.55
C MET A 1 5.26 -25.38 12.85
N GLN A 2 5.22 -24.40 11.96
CA GLN A 2 3.99 -23.98 11.29
C GLN A 2 3.80 -24.79 10.00
N MET A 3 2.73 -25.59 9.95
CA MET A 3 2.38 -26.45 8.80
C MET A 3 1.78 -25.66 7.63
N MET A 4 1.17 -24.51 7.94
CA MET A 4 0.39 -23.70 7.01
C MET A 4 0.95 -22.28 6.90
N ARG A 5 1.34 -21.87 5.71
CA ARG A 5 1.81 -20.51 5.39
C ARG A 5 0.69 -19.71 4.72
N LYS A 6 0.53 -18.43 5.07
CA LYS A 6 -0.48 -17.53 4.51
C LYS A 6 0.19 -16.31 3.91
N LEU A 7 -0.04 -16.06 2.62
CA LEU A 7 0.53 -14.94 1.88
C LEU A 7 -0.58 -14.12 1.22
N VAL A 8 -0.33 -12.82 1.05
CA VAL A 8 -1.23 -11.88 0.35
C VAL A 8 -0.44 -10.81 -0.39
N PRO A 9 -1.01 -10.13 -1.39
CA PRO A 9 -0.36 -9.03 -2.11
C PRO A 9 -0.26 -7.73 -1.29
N THR A 10 -1.17 -7.48 -0.34
CA THR A 10 -1.27 -6.19 0.37
C THR A 10 -1.11 -6.33 1.88
N GLY A 11 -0.58 -5.28 2.53
CA GLY A 11 -0.34 -5.27 3.98
C GLY A 11 -1.62 -5.38 4.81
N LEU A 12 -2.68 -4.68 4.40
CA LEU A 12 -3.97 -4.71 5.11
C LEU A 12 -4.57 -6.12 5.12
N ALA A 13 -4.61 -6.79 3.97
CA ALA A 13 -5.08 -8.18 3.89
C ALA A 13 -4.21 -9.13 4.74
N ALA A 14 -2.91 -8.81 4.90
CA ALA A 14 -2.00 -9.64 5.68
C ALA A 14 -2.36 -9.59 7.16
N ALA A 15 -2.74 -8.42 7.68
CA ALA A 15 -3.24 -8.27 9.05
C ALA A 15 -4.48 -9.13 9.30
N GLU A 16 -5.42 -9.12 8.35
CA GLU A 16 -6.74 -9.74 8.53
C GLU A 16 -6.65 -11.25 8.67
N ILE A 17 -5.73 -11.89 7.94
CA ILE A 17 -5.55 -13.35 7.98
C ILE A 17 -4.41 -13.80 8.92
N ASP A 18 -3.81 -12.88 9.68
CA ASP A 18 -2.55 -13.10 10.43
C ASP A 18 -1.48 -13.77 9.52
N GLY A 19 -1.30 -13.20 8.33
CA GLY A 19 -0.35 -13.63 7.30
C GLY A 19 0.78 -12.62 7.09
N MET A 20 1.45 -12.72 5.95
CA MET A 20 2.48 -11.77 5.53
C MET A 20 2.32 -11.41 4.05
N THR A 21 2.85 -10.26 3.64
CA THR A 21 2.82 -9.92 2.21
C THR A 21 3.80 -10.81 1.43
N ILE A 22 3.46 -11.15 0.17
CA ILE A 22 4.35 -11.91 -0.70
C ILE A 22 5.68 -11.16 -0.85
N HIS A 23 5.66 -9.83 -1.05
CA HIS A 23 6.89 -9.04 -1.19
C HIS A 23 7.76 -9.05 0.07
N SER A 24 7.16 -8.93 1.26
CA SER A 24 7.90 -9.08 2.52
C SER A 24 8.52 -10.46 2.65
N PHE A 25 7.81 -11.51 2.21
CA PHE A 25 8.33 -12.87 2.19
C PHE A 25 9.51 -13.04 1.21
N LEU A 26 9.41 -12.45 0.01
CA LEU A 26 10.48 -12.51 -0.99
C LEU A 26 11.69 -11.63 -0.63
N ASP A 27 11.62 -10.87 0.46
CA ASP A 27 12.61 -9.85 0.83
C ASP A 27 12.83 -8.81 -0.29
N GLU A 28 11.77 -8.53 -1.04
CA GLU A 28 11.77 -7.55 -2.12
C GLU A 28 11.35 -6.19 -1.57
N GLN A 29 12.31 -5.46 -1.02
CA GLN A 29 12.18 -4.02 -0.83
C GLN A 29 12.25 -3.34 -2.20
N ARG A 30 11.29 -2.45 -2.51
CA ARG A 30 11.18 -1.72 -3.79
C ARG A 30 12.48 -0.99 -4.19
N ASN A 31 13.33 -0.67 -3.21
CA ASN A 31 14.62 0.01 -3.35
C ASN A 31 15.86 -0.85 -3.02
N SER A 32 15.71 -2.17 -2.87
CA SER A 32 16.87 -3.05 -2.70
C SER A 32 17.74 -3.02 -3.96
N ARG A 33 18.96 -2.47 -3.83
CA ARG A 33 19.96 -2.44 -4.92
C ARG A 33 20.46 -3.84 -5.32
N LYS A 34 20.12 -4.88 -4.56
CA LYS A 34 20.51 -6.26 -4.84
C LYS A 34 19.34 -7.21 -4.58
N PRO A 35 18.71 -7.80 -5.60
CA PRO A 35 17.73 -8.84 -5.37
C PRO A 35 18.36 -9.96 -4.51
N ARG A 36 17.63 -10.44 -3.49
CA ARG A 36 18.12 -11.51 -2.62
C ARG A 36 18.54 -12.69 -3.50
N THR A 37 19.83 -13.01 -3.48
CA THR A 37 20.35 -14.12 -4.27
C THR A 37 20.07 -15.40 -3.50
N ILE A 38 18.92 -16.01 -3.77
CA ILE A 38 18.52 -17.27 -3.13
C ILE A 38 19.34 -18.37 -3.77
N LYS A 39 20.16 -19.03 -2.95
CA LYS A 39 21.04 -20.12 -3.35
C LYS A 39 20.53 -21.43 -2.75
N PRO A 40 20.63 -22.55 -3.46
CA PRO A 40 20.53 -23.86 -2.84
C PRO A 40 21.49 -23.96 -1.64
N GLY A 41 21.04 -24.49 -0.51
CA GLY A 41 21.84 -24.53 0.73
C GLY A 41 21.59 -23.36 1.69
N ASP A 42 20.63 -22.47 1.43
CA ASP A 42 20.20 -21.45 2.41
C ASP A 42 19.48 -22.15 3.58
N SER A 43 20.26 -22.51 4.60
CA SER A 43 19.76 -23.23 5.78
C SER A 43 18.62 -22.53 6.52
N LYS A 44 18.50 -21.19 6.42
CA LYS A 44 17.39 -20.45 7.03
C LYS A 44 16.11 -20.69 6.24
N LEU A 45 16.18 -20.54 4.92
CA LEU A 45 15.05 -20.77 4.02
C LEU A 45 14.59 -22.24 4.07
N GLU A 46 15.53 -23.19 4.07
CA GLU A 46 15.22 -24.62 4.16
C GLU A 46 14.53 -24.96 5.47
N LYS A 47 15.03 -24.45 6.61
CA LYS A 47 14.37 -24.63 7.92
C LYS A 47 12.97 -24.03 7.94
N GLU A 48 12.78 -22.88 7.30
CA GLU A 48 11.50 -22.17 7.24
C GLU A 48 10.44 -22.94 6.43
N TRP A 49 10.84 -23.62 5.36
CA TRP A 49 9.92 -24.37 4.48
C TRP A 49 9.83 -25.85 4.80
N ARG A 50 10.77 -26.43 5.56
CA ARG A 50 10.81 -27.87 5.86
C ARG A 50 9.46 -28.39 6.36
N SER A 51 8.82 -27.67 7.29
CA SER A 51 7.53 -28.07 7.88
C SER A 51 6.30 -27.58 7.14
N VAL A 52 6.43 -26.77 6.09
CA VAL A 52 5.27 -26.17 5.41
C VAL A 52 4.69 -27.20 4.44
N GLU A 53 3.42 -27.55 4.63
CA GLU A 53 2.67 -28.48 3.79
C GLU A 53 1.57 -27.78 3.00
N TYR A 54 1.06 -26.65 3.52
CA TYR A 54 0.01 -25.84 2.90
C TYR A 54 0.45 -24.39 2.72
N LEU A 55 0.16 -23.84 1.55
CA LEU A 55 0.33 -22.43 1.21
C LEU A 55 -1.01 -21.83 0.79
N LEU A 56 -1.49 -20.87 1.58
CA LEU A 56 -2.67 -20.08 1.27
C LEU A 56 -2.22 -18.78 0.64
N ILE A 57 -2.77 -18.43 -0.52
CA ILE A 57 -2.58 -17.12 -1.13
C ILE A 57 -3.94 -16.48 -1.35
N ASP A 58 -4.20 -15.39 -0.66
CA ASP A 58 -5.44 -14.61 -0.81
C ASP A 58 -5.20 -13.36 -1.69
N GLU A 59 -6.30 -12.81 -2.21
CA GLU A 59 -6.32 -11.73 -3.21
C GLU A 59 -5.52 -12.06 -4.48
N MET A 60 -5.69 -13.28 -4.98
CA MET A 60 -4.93 -13.83 -6.11
C MET A 60 -5.09 -13.02 -7.42
N SER A 61 -6.15 -12.20 -7.56
CA SER A 61 -6.35 -11.34 -8.73
C SER A 61 -5.25 -10.28 -8.88
N MET A 62 -4.65 -9.85 -7.77
CA MET A 62 -3.57 -8.85 -7.74
C MET A 62 -2.17 -9.49 -7.84
N VAL A 63 -2.07 -10.82 -7.81
CA VAL A 63 -0.80 -11.55 -7.92
C VAL A 63 -0.47 -11.79 -9.39
N GLY A 64 0.61 -11.18 -9.86
CA GLY A 64 1.07 -11.34 -11.23
C GLY A 64 1.96 -12.57 -11.45
N LEU A 65 2.11 -12.97 -12.71
CA LEU A 65 2.88 -14.15 -13.11
C LEU A 65 4.37 -14.04 -12.76
N THR A 66 4.96 -12.84 -12.80
CA THR A 66 6.37 -12.66 -12.42
C THR A 66 6.55 -12.89 -10.92
N LEU A 67 5.67 -12.31 -10.11
CA LEU A 67 5.71 -12.48 -8.65
C LEU A 67 5.53 -13.94 -8.26
N LEU A 68 4.56 -14.62 -8.88
CA LEU A 68 4.28 -16.03 -8.65
C LEU A 68 5.44 -16.93 -9.11
N ALA A 69 6.11 -16.59 -10.21
CA ALA A 69 7.30 -17.32 -10.67
C ALA A 69 8.48 -17.25 -9.69
N LYS A 70 8.71 -16.08 -9.11
CA LYS A 70 9.70 -15.94 -8.04
C LYS A 70 9.33 -16.80 -6.84
N LEU A 71 8.06 -16.76 -6.42
CA LEU A 71 7.58 -17.59 -5.31
C LEU A 71 7.79 -19.09 -5.56
N ASN A 72 7.40 -19.58 -6.75
CA ASN A 72 7.61 -20.98 -7.14
C ASN A 72 9.10 -21.39 -7.07
N ARG A 73 9.99 -20.55 -7.60
CA ARG A 73 11.44 -20.81 -7.58
C ARG A 73 11.97 -20.90 -6.16
N ILE A 74 11.55 -20.01 -5.26
CA ILE A 74 12.01 -20.01 -3.87
C ILE A 74 11.57 -21.27 -3.16
N ILE A 75 10.30 -21.64 -3.29
CA ILE A 75 9.76 -22.82 -2.61
C ILE A 75 10.45 -24.08 -3.13
N SER A 76 10.61 -24.20 -4.44
CA SER A 76 11.31 -25.33 -5.07
C SER A 76 12.77 -25.41 -4.58
N THR A 77 13.47 -24.27 -4.47
CA THR A 77 14.82 -24.21 -3.91
C THR A 77 14.84 -24.63 -2.44
N ALA A 78 13.90 -24.15 -1.63
CA ALA A 78 13.82 -24.43 -0.20
C ALA A 78 13.48 -25.90 0.11
N LYS A 79 12.72 -26.54 -0.78
CA LYS A 79 12.29 -27.94 -0.68
C LYS A 79 13.27 -28.91 -1.34
N HIS A 80 14.32 -28.42 -2.01
CA HIS A 80 15.24 -29.23 -2.82
C HIS A 80 14.54 -30.04 -3.91
N VAL A 81 13.58 -29.40 -4.60
CA VAL A 81 12.79 -30.01 -5.68
C VAL A 81 13.02 -29.25 -6.98
N ASP A 82 12.92 -29.94 -8.11
CA ASP A 82 12.98 -29.32 -9.43
C ASP A 82 11.92 -28.17 -9.56
N PRO A 83 12.29 -26.98 -10.07
CA PRO A 83 11.36 -25.88 -10.30
C PRO A 83 10.15 -26.19 -11.20
N GLN A 84 10.21 -27.27 -11.99
CA GLN A 84 9.08 -27.78 -12.79
C GLN A 84 8.03 -28.47 -11.93
N VAL A 85 8.38 -28.94 -10.73
CA VAL A 85 7.39 -29.44 -9.78
C VAL A 85 6.64 -28.24 -9.20
N PRO A 86 5.30 -28.19 -9.33
CA PRO A 86 4.51 -27.07 -8.82
C PRO A 86 4.82 -26.81 -7.34
N PHE A 87 5.43 -25.66 -7.06
CA PHE A 87 5.69 -25.10 -5.74
C PHE A 87 6.33 -26.11 -4.77
N GLY A 88 7.30 -26.90 -5.26
CA GLY A 88 8.05 -27.84 -4.43
C GLY A 88 7.17 -28.88 -3.69
N SER A 89 6.07 -29.31 -4.32
CA SER A 89 5.08 -30.25 -3.77
C SER A 89 4.32 -29.75 -2.53
N VAL A 90 4.27 -28.44 -2.31
CA VAL A 90 3.41 -27.83 -1.29
C VAL A 90 1.97 -27.77 -1.81
N ASN A 91 1.00 -28.12 -0.97
CA ASN A 91 -0.42 -27.97 -1.32
C ASN A 91 -0.79 -26.49 -1.33
N ILE A 92 -1.43 -26.02 -2.40
CA ILE A 92 -1.73 -24.60 -2.56
C ILE A 92 -3.23 -24.38 -2.58
N ILE A 93 -3.67 -23.37 -1.84
CA ILE A 93 -5.05 -22.93 -1.83
C ILE A 93 -5.06 -21.45 -2.21
N PHE A 94 -5.64 -21.15 -3.36
CA PHE A 94 -5.80 -19.78 -3.83
C PHE A 94 -7.18 -19.25 -3.43
N PHE A 95 -7.21 -18.02 -2.93
CA PHE A 95 -8.43 -17.25 -2.67
C PHE A 95 -8.38 -15.95 -3.45
N GLY A 96 -9.55 -15.46 -3.85
CA GLY A 96 -9.68 -14.17 -4.50
C GLY A 96 -10.75 -14.15 -5.58
N ASP A 97 -10.94 -12.96 -6.13
CA ASP A 97 -11.92 -12.70 -7.17
C ASP A 97 -11.24 -12.06 -8.39
N TYR A 98 -11.07 -12.85 -9.45
CA TYR A 98 -10.37 -12.44 -10.67
C TYR A 98 -11.04 -11.31 -11.45
N LEU A 99 -12.26 -10.89 -11.06
CA LEU A 99 -12.94 -9.73 -11.63
C LEU A 99 -12.66 -8.42 -10.88
N GLN A 100 -11.87 -8.46 -9.80
CA GLN A 100 -11.39 -7.27 -9.10
C GLN A 100 -10.13 -6.68 -9.77
N TYR A 101 -9.22 -6.09 -8.99
CA TYR A 101 -8.02 -5.45 -9.49
C TYR A 101 -7.04 -6.46 -10.10
N ARG A 102 -6.46 -6.06 -11.23
CA ARG A 102 -5.35 -6.74 -11.90
C ARG A 102 -4.02 -6.43 -11.19
N PRO A 103 -2.99 -7.27 -11.36
CA PRO A 103 -1.67 -6.95 -10.86
C PRO A 103 -1.14 -5.65 -11.47
N VAL A 104 -0.43 -4.86 -10.67
CA VAL A 104 0.18 -3.59 -11.09
C VAL A 104 1.58 -3.89 -11.67
N TYR A 105 1.86 -3.42 -12.89
CA TYR A 105 3.13 -3.64 -13.61
C TYR A 105 3.55 -5.11 -13.83
N ASP A 106 2.64 -6.07 -13.69
CA ASP A 106 2.88 -7.49 -13.94
C ASP A 106 1.76 -8.10 -14.79
N ALA A 107 2.02 -9.26 -15.38
CA ALA A 107 1.08 -9.97 -16.24
C ALA A 107 0.02 -10.70 -15.39
N PRO A 108 -1.30 -10.52 -15.66
CA PRO A 108 -2.36 -11.27 -14.99
C PRO A 108 -2.24 -12.78 -15.18
N LEU A 109 -2.83 -13.55 -14.27
CA LEU A 109 -2.80 -15.01 -14.31
C LEU A 109 -3.51 -15.61 -15.53
N HIS A 110 -4.49 -14.91 -16.09
CA HIS A 110 -5.20 -15.29 -17.31
C HIS A 110 -4.51 -14.80 -18.60
N THR A 111 -3.26 -14.34 -18.53
CA THR A 111 -2.50 -13.94 -19.73
C THR A 111 -2.41 -15.12 -20.70
N ASP A 112 -2.73 -14.85 -21.96
CA ASP A 112 -2.61 -15.80 -23.05
C ASP A 112 -1.33 -15.53 -23.84
N PHE A 113 -0.38 -16.45 -23.73
CA PHE A 113 0.91 -16.38 -24.42
C PHE A 113 0.87 -16.96 -25.84
N SER A 114 -0.28 -17.48 -26.30
CA SER A 114 -0.47 -17.92 -27.69
C SER A 114 -0.75 -16.74 -28.62
N LEU A 115 -1.26 -15.63 -28.09
CA LEU A 115 -1.54 -14.43 -28.86
C LEU A 115 -0.24 -13.70 -29.24
N PRO A 116 -0.12 -13.21 -30.49
CA PRO A 116 1.06 -12.47 -30.91
C PRO A 116 1.19 -11.18 -30.09
N SER A 117 2.35 -10.99 -29.46
CA SER A 117 2.67 -9.73 -28.78
C SER A 117 2.56 -8.58 -29.77
N LYS A 118 1.83 -7.51 -29.40
CA LYS A 118 1.71 -6.28 -30.21
C LYS A 118 3.08 -5.61 -30.46
N LYS A 119 4.13 -6.01 -29.73
CA LYS A 119 5.52 -5.64 -30.01
C LYS A 119 6.14 -6.66 -30.97
N LYS A 120 6.10 -6.35 -32.26
CA LYS A 120 6.92 -7.04 -33.27
C LYS A 120 8.41 -6.84 -32.94
N SER A 121 9.03 -7.81 -32.29
CA SER A 121 10.48 -7.98 -32.40
C SER A 121 10.81 -9.46 -32.41
N SER A 122 11.55 -9.88 -33.43
CA SER A 122 12.11 -11.21 -33.67
C SER A 122 13.18 -11.61 -32.64
N LYS A 123 12.95 -11.34 -31.35
CA LYS A 123 13.88 -11.66 -30.26
C LYS A 123 13.43 -12.93 -29.55
N LEU A 124 14.42 -13.75 -29.20
CA LEU A 124 14.27 -14.89 -28.28
C LEU A 124 13.50 -14.43 -27.03
N SER A 125 12.58 -15.27 -26.55
CA SER A 125 11.79 -14.98 -25.35
C SER A 125 12.70 -14.60 -24.19
N THR A 126 12.42 -13.48 -23.55
CA THR A 126 13.20 -13.04 -22.38
C THR A 126 13.07 -14.05 -21.24
N GLU A 127 14.07 -14.14 -20.35
CA GLU A 127 14.00 -15.01 -19.16
C GLU A 127 12.69 -14.75 -18.37
N LYS A 128 12.30 -13.48 -18.25
CA LYS A 128 11.02 -13.09 -17.63
C LYS A 128 9.82 -13.77 -18.29
N GLU A 129 9.71 -13.73 -19.61
CA GLU A 129 8.60 -14.36 -20.34
C GLU A 129 8.62 -15.89 -20.19
N ILE A 130 9.80 -16.52 -20.20
CA ILE A 130 9.94 -17.97 -19.99
C ILE A 130 9.40 -18.33 -18.60
N GLN A 131 9.81 -17.61 -17.56
CA GLN A 131 9.35 -17.85 -16.18
C GLN A 131 7.84 -17.62 -16.03
N GLN A 132 7.30 -16.59 -16.66
CA GLN A 132 5.86 -16.35 -16.68
C GLN A 132 5.09 -17.49 -17.36
N ARG A 133 5.61 -18.05 -18.47
CA ARG A 133 4.99 -19.18 -19.18
C ARG A 133 5.03 -20.47 -18.35
N VAL A 134 6.14 -20.74 -17.66
CA VAL A 134 6.25 -21.88 -16.73
C VAL A 134 5.18 -21.76 -15.65
N VAL A 135 5.10 -20.65 -14.95
CA VAL A 135 4.11 -20.53 -13.86
C VAL A 135 2.68 -20.43 -14.37
N ARG A 136 2.46 -19.91 -15.57
CA ARG A 136 1.17 -20.01 -16.25
C ARG A 136 0.75 -21.46 -16.46
N SER A 137 1.68 -22.35 -16.84
CA SER A 137 1.38 -23.77 -16.99
C SER A 137 1.06 -24.42 -15.65
N LEU A 138 1.74 -24.03 -14.56
CA LEU A 138 1.42 -24.49 -13.20
C LEU A 138 0.00 -24.06 -12.78
N ILE A 139 -0.40 -22.81 -13.07
CA ILE A 139 -1.76 -22.32 -12.79
C ILE A 139 -2.82 -23.10 -13.60
N LEU A 140 -2.49 -23.60 -14.79
CA LEU A 140 -3.40 -24.45 -15.57
C LEU A 140 -3.56 -25.86 -14.98
N GLN A 141 -2.70 -26.27 -14.04
CA GLN A 141 -2.79 -27.56 -13.36
C GLN A 141 -3.68 -27.53 -12.10
N ILE A 142 -4.35 -26.40 -11.81
CA ILE A 142 -5.34 -26.33 -10.73
C ILE A 142 -6.40 -27.41 -10.95
N ASN A 143 -6.50 -28.33 -9.99
CA ASN A 143 -7.32 -29.55 -10.09
C ASN A 143 -8.69 -29.41 -9.41
N CYS A 144 -8.91 -28.35 -8.63
CA CYS A 144 -10.14 -28.11 -7.90
C CYS A 144 -10.46 -26.62 -7.89
N VAL A 145 -11.70 -26.27 -8.22
CA VAL A 145 -12.21 -24.91 -8.14
C VAL A 145 -13.53 -24.93 -7.38
N VAL A 146 -13.59 -24.17 -6.29
CA VAL A 146 -14.81 -24.00 -5.49
C VAL A 146 -15.31 -22.57 -5.67
N LYS A 147 -16.54 -22.41 -6.18
CA LYS A 147 -17.19 -21.10 -6.32
C LYS A 147 -18.14 -20.89 -5.15
N LEU A 148 -17.85 -19.88 -4.32
CA LEU A 148 -18.79 -19.41 -3.30
C LEU A 148 -19.85 -18.54 -3.96
N THR A 149 -21.13 -18.83 -3.69
CA THR A 149 -22.29 -18.15 -4.30
C THR A 149 -23.07 -17.29 -3.32
N GLN A 150 -23.00 -17.59 -2.03
CA GLN A 150 -23.72 -16.85 -1.01
C GLN A 150 -23.02 -15.53 -0.67
N GLN A 151 -23.74 -14.40 -0.86
CA GLN A 151 -23.26 -13.08 -0.47
C GLN A 151 -23.53 -12.80 1.01
N MET A 152 -22.47 -12.43 1.73
CA MET A 152 -22.53 -12.20 3.18
C MET A 152 -22.40 -10.71 3.56
N ARG A 153 -22.04 -9.84 2.61
CA ARG A 153 -21.72 -8.42 2.88
C ARG A 153 -22.97 -7.53 2.93
N THR A 154 -23.98 -7.83 2.14
CA THR A 154 -25.23 -7.07 2.08
C THR A 154 -26.42 -8.02 2.00
N LYS A 155 -27.56 -7.60 2.57
CA LYS A 155 -28.84 -8.32 2.52
C LYS A 155 -29.83 -7.69 1.54
N ASP A 156 -29.50 -6.54 0.97
CA ASP A 156 -30.35 -5.82 0.02
C ASP A 156 -30.37 -6.57 -1.32
N SER A 157 -31.51 -7.17 -1.64
CA SER A 157 -31.69 -7.96 -2.87
C SER A 157 -31.55 -7.14 -4.15
N ARG A 158 -32.02 -5.89 -4.16
CA ARG A 158 -31.97 -5.04 -5.35
C ARG A 158 -30.54 -4.58 -5.63
N TYR A 159 -29.81 -4.23 -4.57
CA TYR A 159 -28.39 -3.89 -4.67
C TYR A 159 -27.53 -5.11 -5.05
N LEU A 160 -27.83 -6.29 -4.53
CA LEU A 160 -27.16 -7.54 -4.94
C LEU A 160 -27.34 -7.83 -6.42
N GLN A 161 -28.56 -7.68 -6.94
CA GLN A 161 -28.84 -7.84 -8.37
C GLN A 161 -28.01 -6.86 -9.22
N LEU A 162 -27.96 -5.59 -8.83
CA LEU A 162 -27.11 -4.59 -9.49
C LEU A 162 -25.63 -5.03 -9.52
N LEU A 163 -25.10 -5.50 -8.39
CA LEU A 163 -23.70 -5.96 -8.31
C LEU A 163 -23.44 -7.19 -9.20
N GLU A 164 -24.40 -8.09 -9.32
CA GLU A 164 -24.33 -9.26 -10.20
C GLU A 164 -24.36 -8.86 -11.68
N CYS A 165 -25.25 -7.93 -12.06
CA CYS A 165 -25.28 -7.33 -13.40
C CYS A 165 -23.95 -6.64 -13.72
N LEU A 166 -23.41 -5.84 -12.81
CA LEU A 166 -22.11 -5.16 -12.97
C LEU A 166 -20.98 -6.17 -13.19
N ARG A 167 -20.97 -7.25 -12.41
CA ARG A 167 -19.98 -8.33 -12.51
C ARG A 167 -20.00 -9.01 -13.89
N HIS A 168 -21.18 -9.19 -14.46
CA HIS A 168 -21.38 -9.86 -15.75
C HIS A 168 -21.47 -8.91 -16.95
N ARG A 169 -21.34 -7.60 -16.73
CA ARG A 169 -21.51 -6.55 -17.75
C ARG A 169 -22.91 -6.58 -18.39
N GLN A 170 -23.91 -6.83 -17.57
CA GLN A 170 -25.32 -6.98 -17.95
C GLN A 170 -26.20 -5.87 -17.36
N CYS A 171 -25.60 -4.74 -16.94
CA CYS A 171 -26.37 -3.63 -16.40
C CYS A 171 -27.31 -3.05 -17.45
N ASP A 172 -28.53 -2.76 -17.02
CA ASP A 172 -29.55 -2.09 -17.80
C ASP A 172 -29.78 -0.65 -17.31
N TYR A 173 -30.84 -0.03 -17.82
CA TYR A 173 -31.21 1.33 -17.46
C TYR A 173 -31.72 1.42 -16.01
N ASP A 174 -32.39 0.39 -15.50
CA ASP A 174 -32.93 0.37 -14.13
C ASP A 174 -31.79 0.29 -13.10
N ASP A 175 -30.70 -0.40 -13.42
CA ASP A 175 -29.46 -0.41 -12.65
C ASP A 175 -28.78 0.96 -12.59
N TYR A 176 -28.79 1.71 -13.70
CA TYR A 176 -28.28 3.07 -13.76
C TYR A 176 -29.11 4.04 -12.92
N GLU A 177 -30.44 4.01 -13.05
CA GLU A 177 -31.35 4.82 -12.24
C GLU A 177 -31.19 4.55 -10.74
N LEU A 178 -31.03 3.27 -10.35
CA LEU A 178 -30.75 2.91 -8.96
C LEU A 178 -29.48 3.58 -8.46
N LEU A 179 -28.39 3.61 -9.23
CA LEU A 179 -27.15 4.28 -8.84
C LEU A 179 -27.33 5.80 -8.69
N LEU A 180 -28.16 6.43 -9.52
CA LEU A 180 -28.46 7.86 -9.41
C LEU A 180 -29.15 8.20 -8.08
N THR A 181 -29.97 7.31 -7.53
CA THR A 181 -30.59 7.51 -6.20
C THR A 181 -29.58 7.54 -5.05
N GLN A 182 -28.35 7.08 -5.27
CA GLN A 182 -27.29 7.00 -4.26
C GLN A 182 -26.37 8.24 -4.25
N VAL A 183 -26.64 9.23 -5.11
CA VAL A 183 -25.87 10.47 -5.17
C VAL A 183 -26.29 11.38 -4.02
N VAL A 184 -25.39 11.70 -3.09
CA VAL A 184 -25.68 12.68 -2.02
C VAL A 184 -25.76 14.09 -2.63
N GLY A 185 -26.80 14.84 -2.30
CA GLY A 185 -27.15 16.11 -2.96
C GLY A 185 -28.09 15.89 -4.15
N GLN A 186 -28.26 16.89 -5.03
CA GLN A 186 -29.27 16.80 -6.09
C GLN A 186 -29.07 15.58 -7.01
N PRO A 187 -30.11 14.72 -7.21
CA PRO A 187 -31.53 14.90 -6.89
C PRO A 187 -32.02 14.39 -5.50
N SER A 188 -31.14 13.83 -4.67
CA SER A 188 -31.44 13.25 -3.35
C SER A 188 -31.42 14.28 -2.21
N GLU A 189 -32.14 13.98 -1.13
CA GLU A 189 -32.01 14.72 0.13
C GLU A 189 -30.80 14.20 0.94
N GLY A 190 -29.89 15.10 1.31
CA GLY A 190 -28.77 14.78 2.20
C GLY A 190 -27.53 15.64 1.96
N SER A 191 -26.81 15.96 3.04
CA SER A 191 -25.51 16.62 2.99
C SER A 191 -24.38 15.67 3.36
N LEU A 192 -23.20 15.85 2.75
CA LEU A 192 -21.97 15.18 3.19
C LEU A 192 -21.54 15.63 4.60
N CYS A 193 -22.09 16.73 5.11
CA CYS A 193 -21.87 17.20 6.48
C CYS A 193 -22.69 16.43 7.52
N ASP A 194 -23.73 15.70 7.10
CA ASP A 194 -24.63 14.99 7.99
C ASP A 194 -24.11 13.59 8.33
N SER A 195 -24.52 13.05 9.47
CA SER A 195 -24.22 11.65 9.82
C SER A 195 -25.10 10.69 8.99
N PRO A 196 -24.58 9.55 8.50
CA PRO A 196 -23.23 8.99 8.70
C PRO A 196 -22.16 9.48 7.69
N TRP A 197 -22.54 10.27 6.68
CA TRP A 197 -21.67 10.66 5.57
C TRP A 197 -20.44 11.47 6.00
N ASN A 198 -20.59 12.29 7.03
CA ASN A 198 -19.50 13.07 7.62
C ASN A 198 -18.37 12.23 8.24
N LYS A 199 -18.59 10.91 8.41
CA LYS A 199 -17.61 9.94 8.89
C LYS A 199 -17.29 8.86 7.86
N ALA A 200 -17.91 8.92 6.68
CA ALA A 200 -17.72 7.91 5.65
C ALA A 200 -16.32 8.01 5.02
N PRO A 201 -15.67 6.88 4.71
CA PRO A 201 -14.43 6.91 3.95
C PRO A 201 -14.70 7.41 2.52
N VAL A 202 -13.84 8.30 2.03
CA VAL A 202 -13.90 8.80 0.66
C VAL A 202 -12.90 8.05 -0.21
N LEU A 203 -13.36 7.43 -1.28
CA LEU A 203 -12.54 6.72 -2.25
C LEU A 203 -12.33 7.59 -3.49
N VAL A 204 -11.07 7.73 -3.92
CA VAL A 204 -10.69 8.48 -5.12
C VAL A 204 -9.64 7.72 -5.92
N PHE A 205 -9.58 7.96 -7.22
CA PHE A 205 -8.66 7.25 -8.12
C PHE A 205 -7.20 7.72 -8.04
N ARG A 206 -6.94 8.95 -7.56
CA ARG A 206 -5.61 9.57 -7.58
C ARG A 206 -5.11 9.88 -6.18
N ASN A 207 -3.85 9.54 -5.91
CA ASN A 207 -3.21 9.78 -4.63
C ASN A 207 -3.14 11.28 -4.32
N GLU A 208 -2.90 12.13 -5.32
CA GLU A 208 -2.85 13.59 -5.14
C GLU A 208 -4.19 14.13 -4.62
N VAL A 209 -5.29 13.63 -5.17
CA VAL A 209 -6.65 14.04 -4.76
C VAL A 209 -6.93 13.56 -3.34
N ARG A 210 -6.57 12.30 -3.01
CA ARG A 210 -6.70 11.75 -1.66
C ARG A 210 -5.97 12.63 -0.64
N THR A 211 -4.72 12.99 -0.91
CA THR A 211 -3.89 13.82 -0.03
C THR A 211 -4.51 15.20 0.18
N GLN A 212 -4.97 15.85 -0.88
CA GLN A 212 -5.62 17.16 -0.78
C GLN A 212 -6.94 17.10 0.01
N LEU A 213 -7.78 16.09 -0.23
CA LEU A 213 -9.03 15.90 0.52
C LEU A 213 -8.77 15.63 2.00
N ASN A 214 -7.79 14.77 2.32
CA ASN A 214 -7.40 14.50 3.70
C ASN A 214 -6.89 15.77 4.40
N ASN A 215 -6.04 16.56 3.73
CA ASN A 215 -5.55 17.82 4.29
C ASN A 215 -6.70 18.79 4.57
N LYS A 216 -7.62 18.97 3.61
CA LYS A 216 -8.81 19.84 3.80
C LYS A 216 -9.69 19.36 4.96
N ALA A 217 -9.96 18.06 5.02
CA ALA A 217 -10.78 17.47 6.09
C ALA A 217 -10.11 17.64 7.47
N ALA A 218 -8.80 17.41 7.57
CA ALA A 218 -8.05 17.59 8.80
C ALA A 218 -8.00 19.05 9.25
N ILE A 219 -7.75 20.00 8.34
CA ILE A 219 -7.78 21.44 8.63
C ILE A 219 -9.15 21.88 9.13
N HIS A 220 -10.22 21.46 8.45
CA HIS A 220 -11.58 21.79 8.84
C HIS A 220 -11.91 21.25 10.24
N ASN A 221 -11.54 20.00 10.52
CA ASN A 221 -11.75 19.39 11.84
C ASN A 221 -10.92 20.07 12.94
N ALA A 222 -9.67 20.45 12.64
CA ALA A 222 -8.82 21.22 13.56
C ALA A 222 -9.49 22.54 13.95
N ALA A 223 -10.05 23.27 12.99
CA ALA A 223 -10.76 24.53 13.24
C ALA A 223 -12.01 24.32 14.12
N GLN A 224 -12.77 23.25 13.89
CA GLN A 224 -13.97 22.93 14.69
C GLN A 224 -13.63 22.57 16.15
N LEU A 225 -12.54 21.84 16.36
CA LEU A 225 -12.10 21.39 17.69
C LEU A 225 -11.20 22.41 18.42
N GLY A 226 -10.87 23.53 17.79
CA GLY A 226 -9.95 24.53 18.34
C GLY A 226 -8.50 24.03 18.46
N HIS A 227 -8.12 23.03 17.64
CA HIS A 227 -6.76 22.51 17.60
C HIS A 227 -5.89 23.30 16.62
N VAL A 228 -4.63 23.51 17.01
CA VAL A 228 -3.62 24.09 16.13
C VAL A 228 -3.07 22.98 15.21
N PRO A 229 -3.12 23.13 13.88
CA PRO A 229 -2.53 22.15 12.98
C PRO A 229 -1.01 22.10 13.11
N ILE A 230 -0.45 20.89 13.06
CA ILE A 230 0.99 20.65 13.14
C ILE A 230 1.43 20.04 11.81
N VAL A 231 2.46 20.59 11.17
CA VAL A 231 3.03 20.05 9.94
C VAL A 231 4.45 19.58 10.20
N CYS A 232 4.69 18.29 10.02
CA CYS A 232 6.02 17.73 10.00
C CYS A 232 6.66 18.00 8.63
N VAL A 233 7.78 18.70 8.62
CA VAL A 233 8.50 19.11 7.41
C VAL A 233 9.61 18.10 7.12
N ALA A 234 9.63 17.56 5.90
CA ALA A 234 10.68 16.65 5.47
C ALA A 234 12.05 17.34 5.42
N GLN A 235 13.10 16.56 5.72
CA GLN A 235 14.49 16.98 5.60
C GLN A 235 15.15 16.24 4.46
N ASP A 236 15.27 16.89 3.31
CA ASP A 236 15.85 16.29 2.11
C ASP A 236 17.37 16.49 2.05
N THR A 237 18.09 15.42 1.72
CA THR A 237 19.54 15.46 1.44
C THR A 237 19.84 14.85 0.08
N CYS A 238 20.88 15.36 -0.59
CA CYS A 238 21.40 14.80 -1.84
C CYS A 238 22.80 14.24 -1.57
N ASN A 239 22.98 12.92 -1.76
CA ASN A 239 24.24 12.22 -1.47
C ASN A 239 24.77 12.51 -0.05
N GLY A 240 23.87 12.60 0.94
CA GLY A 240 24.20 12.88 2.34
C GLY A 240 24.51 14.34 2.66
N LYS A 241 24.41 15.25 1.69
CA LYS A 241 24.57 16.70 1.91
C LYS A 241 23.22 17.39 1.96
N PRO A 242 23.00 18.36 2.86
CA PRO A 242 21.78 19.15 2.87
C PRO A 242 21.65 19.92 1.56
N ILE A 243 20.41 20.07 1.09
CA ILE A 243 20.11 20.89 -0.08
C ILE A 243 20.06 22.35 0.37
N GLU A 244 20.82 23.23 -0.29
CA GLU A 244 20.91 24.65 0.08
C GLU A 244 20.02 25.56 -0.79
N ASP A 245 19.68 25.15 -2.02
CA ASP A 245 18.87 25.95 -2.94
C ASP A 245 17.41 26.07 -2.43
N PRO A 246 16.96 27.27 -2.01
CA PRO A 246 15.61 27.45 -1.46
C PRO A 246 14.49 27.14 -2.45
N ILE A 247 14.73 27.32 -3.76
CA ILE A 247 13.73 27.03 -4.79
C ILE A 247 13.55 25.52 -4.91
N LEU A 248 14.66 24.78 -4.94
CA LEU A 248 14.65 23.33 -5.00
C LEU A 248 14.00 22.73 -3.74
N ILE A 249 14.37 23.21 -2.54
CA ILE A 249 13.76 22.77 -1.27
C ILE A 249 12.24 22.94 -1.33
N LYS A 250 11.76 24.16 -1.68
CA LYS A 250 10.32 24.43 -1.77
C LYS A 250 9.63 23.47 -2.74
N LYS A 251 10.25 23.22 -3.89
CA LYS A 251 9.65 22.35 -4.92
C LYS A 251 9.65 20.88 -4.53
N LEU A 252 10.66 20.40 -3.80
CA LEU A 252 10.69 19.05 -3.25
C LEU A 252 9.57 18.85 -2.22
N LEU A 253 9.35 19.85 -1.34
CA LEU A 253 8.26 19.83 -0.37
C LEU A 253 6.86 19.77 -1.02
N GLU A 254 6.71 20.37 -2.22
CA GLU A 254 5.47 20.37 -3.01
C GLU A 254 5.25 19.11 -3.86
N LEU A 255 6.23 18.18 -3.91
CA LEU A 255 6.09 16.96 -4.70
C LEU A 255 4.96 16.07 -4.16
N SER A 256 4.26 15.43 -5.08
CA SER A 256 3.32 14.36 -4.74
C SER A 256 4.06 13.23 -4.03
N ASP A 257 3.45 12.67 -2.98
CA ASP A 257 3.95 11.52 -2.25
C ASP A 257 4.19 10.30 -3.17
N SER A 258 3.48 10.23 -4.29
CA SER A 258 3.69 9.21 -5.33
C SER A 258 5.08 9.25 -5.99
N LYS A 259 5.76 10.41 -5.96
CA LYS A 259 7.10 10.63 -6.51
C LYS A 259 8.22 10.49 -5.47
N THR A 260 7.87 10.42 -4.19
CA THR A 260 8.80 10.40 -3.05
C THR A 260 8.63 9.13 -2.21
N GLU A 261 8.33 8.00 -2.87
CA GLU A 261 8.15 6.69 -2.21
C GLU A 261 7.12 6.72 -1.06
N HIS A 262 6.01 7.43 -1.27
CA HIS A 262 4.92 7.61 -0.31
C HIS A 262 5.29 8.38 0.96
N LEU A 263 6.41 9.12 0.95
CA LEU A 263 6.82 10.01 2.03
C LEU A 263 6.59 11.48 1.61
N PRO A 264 5.53 12.15 2.11
CA PRO A 264 5.24 13.52 1.70
C PRO A 264 6.24 14.51 2.28
N GLY A 265 6.51 15.59 1.53
CA GLY A 265 7.35 16.69 2.00
C GLY A 265 6.75 17.46 3.18
N LEU A 266 5.42 17.58 3.20
CA LEU A 266 4.66 18.22 4.27
C LEU A 266 3.59 17.25 4.78
N LEU A 267 3.77 16.73 6.00
CA LEU A 267 2.84 15.79 6.62
C LEU A 267 2.03 16.48 7.72
N LEU A 268 0.73 16.66 7.48
CA LEU A 268 -0.19 17.30 8.40
C LEU A 268 -0.64 16.35 9.51
N PHE A 269 -0.65 16.87 10.74
CA PHE A 269 -1.13 16.23 11.95
C PHE A 269 -2.09 17.14 12.72
N VAL A 270 -3.16 16.55 13.22
CA VAL A 270 -4.16 17.17 14.08
C VAL A 270 -4.53 16.14 15.17
N PRO A 271 -4.39 16.47 16.47
CA PRO A 271 -4.79 15.55 17.54
C PRO A 271 -6.19 14.98 17.33
N GLY A 272 -6.32 13.65 17.44
CA GLY A 272 -7.57 12.93 17.21
C GLY A 272 -7.86 12.54 15.76
N MET A 273 -7.03 12.94 14.79
CA MET A 273 -7.25 12.54 13.39
C MET A 273 -6.97 11.05 13.16
N PRO A 274 -7.77 10.37 12.31
CA PRO A 274 -7.45 9.02 11.87
C PRO A 274 -6.22 9.03 10.98
N VAL A 275 -5.35 8.05 11.20
CA VAL A 275 -4.11 7.85 10.46
C VAL A 275 -3.95 6.38 10.07
N ILE A 276 -3.15 6.11 9.05
CA ILE A 276 -2.86 4.76 8.56
C ILE A 276 -1.35 4.60 8.49
N LEU A 277 -0.81 3.51 9.04
CA LEU A 277 0.61 3.20 8.83
C LEU A 277 0.84 2.81 7.38
N THR A 278 1.89 3.35 6.76
CA THR A 278 2.24 3.09 5.36
C THR A 278 3.34 2.04 5.21
N GLN A 279 3.92 1.57 6.32
CA GLN A 279 5.04 0.63 6.34
C GLN A 279 4.84 -0.47 7.37
N ASN A 280 5.50 -1.60 7.14
CA ASN A 280 5.58 -2.70 8.09
C ASN A 280 6.70 -2.40 9.10
N ILE A 281 6.34 -2.14 10.36
CA ILE A 281 7.27 -1.87 11.45
C ILE A 281 7.55 -3.16 12.23
N ALA A 282 6.49 -3.83 12.70
CA ALA A 282 6.58 -5.06 13.47
C ALA A 282 5.31 -5.90 13.24
N ILE A 283 5.42 -6.96 12.44
CA ILE A 283 4.28 -7.77 12.01
C ILE A 283 3.67 -8.53 13.19
N GLU A 284 4.52 -9.07 14.06
CA GLU A 284 4.17 -9.78 15.28
C GLU A 284 3.35 -8.92 16.27
N LEU A 285 3.58 -7.61 16.27
CA LEU A 285 2.83 -6.64 17.07
C LEU A 285 1.60 -6.05 16.34
N ARG A 286 1.36 -6.50 15.10
CA ARG A 286 0.38 -5.94 14.15
C ARG A 286 0.65 -4.47 13.77
N LEU A 287 1.89 -4.00 13.85
CA LEU A 287 2.27 -2.68 13.33
C LEU A 287 2.64 -2.79 11.85
N ILE A 288 1.63 -2.87 11.00
CA ILE A 288 1.80 -3.15 9.57
C ILE A 288 1.16 -2.10 8.66
N ASN A 289 1.60 -2.07 7.41
CA ASN A 289 1.05 -1.18 6.38
C ASN A 289 -0.47 -1.44 6.21
N GLY A 290 -1.26 -0.38 6.32
CA GLY A 290 -2.71 -0.40 6.25
C GLY A 290 -3.41 -0.40 7.60
N ILE A 291 -2.70 -0.58 8.73
CA ILE A 291 -3.37 -0.53 10.03
C ILE A 291 -3.78 0.90 10.38
N ASN A 292 -5.03 1.05 10.81
CA ASN A 292 -5.58 2.32 11.24
C ASN A 292 -5.20 2.61 12.70
N GLY A 293 -4.97 3.89 12.99
CA GLY A 293 -4.80 4.40 14.34
C GLY A 293 -5.35 5.81 14.47
N ILE A 294 -5.27 6.35 15.69
CA ILE A 294 -5.63 7.73 15.99
C ILE A 294 -4.37 8.47 16.42
N PHE A 295 -4.03 9.55 15.73
CA PHE A 295 -2.90 10.38 16.10
C PHE A 295 -3.20 11.12 17.42
N ARG A 296 -2.29 11.06 18.39
CA ARG A 296 -2.44 11.72 19.69
C ARG A 296 -1.51 12.91 19.84
N GLN A 297 -0.22 12.72 19.58
CA GLN A 297 0.78 13.76 19.81
C GLN A 297 2.01 13.55 18.91
N LEU A 298 2.65 14.64 18.50
CA LEU A 298 3.97 14.62 17.90
C LEU A 298 5.00 15.03 18.96
N VAL A 299 6.06 14.24 19.12
CA VAL A 299 7.18 14.54 20.00
C VAL A 299 8.35 15.02 19.14
N TYR A 300 8.95 16.15 19.51
CA TYR A 300 9.95 16.87 18.72
C TYR A 300 10.89 17.68 19.62
N GLN A 301 12.01 18.15 19.06
CA GLN A 301 12.98 18.97 19.79
C GLN A 301 12.44 20.40 20.00
N ALA A 302 12.69 21.02 21.16
CA ALA A 302 12.07 22.30 21.54
C ALA A 302 12.35 23.46 20.56
N ASP A 303 13.53 23.44 19.94
CA ASP A 303 14.04 24.43 18.99
C ASP A 303 13.70 24.07 17.52
N SER A 304 12.71 23.20 17.30
CA SER A 304 12.32 22.71 15.98
C SER A 304 11.06 23.33 15.40
N VAL A 305 10.39 24.20 16.17
CA VAL A 305 9.13 24.85 15.78
C VAL A 305 9.43 26.13 15.02
N SER A 306 8.92 26.23 13.79
CA SER A 306 8.84 27.47 13.03
C SER A 306 7.38 27.82 12.74
N THR A 307 7.09 29.11 12.66
CA THR A 307 5.83 29.66 12.13
C THR A 307 6.00 30.23 10.73
N ASP A 308 7.18 30.06 10.12
CA ASP A 308 7.47 30.59 8.79
C ASP A 308 6.52 29.98 7.76
N VAL A 309 5.97 30.86 6.93
CA VAL A 309 4.97 30.51 5.92
C VAL A 309 5.65 29.77 4.78
N LEU A 310 5.69 28.45 4.88
CA LEU A 310 5.73 27.56 3.71
C LEU A 310 4.50 27.88 2.82
N PRO A 311 4.52 27.59 1.50
CA PRO A 311 3.48 28.02 0.53
C PRO A 311 2.07 27.94 1.10
N GLU A 312 1.17 28.88 0.75
CA GLU A 312 -0.21 29.10 1.24
C GLU A 312 -1.15 27.87 1.19
N ILE A 313 -0.73 26.75 1.78
CA ILE A 313 -1.35 25.43 1.74
C ILE A 313 -2.08 25.17 3.06
N PHE A 314 -1.51 25.65 4.17
CA PHE A 314 -2.04 25.47 5.52
C PHE A 314 -2.41 26.81 6.17
N PRO A 315 -3.31 26.81 7.18
CA PRO A 315 -3.70 28.03 7.90
C PRO A 315 -2.51 28.76 8.54
N LYS A 316 -2.62 30.09 8.73
CA LYS A 316 -1.54 30.93 9.29
C LYS A 316 -1.08 30.55 10.70
N ASN A 317 -1.93 29.92 11.50
CA ASN A 317 -1.61 29.48 12.85
C ASN A 317 -0.93 28.10 12.89
N THR A 318 -0.62 27.49 11.75
CA THR A 318 0.02 26.16 11.66
C THR A 318 1.44 26.20 12.25
N GLN A 319 1.77 25.19 13.04
CA GLN A 319 3.13 24.98 13.55
C GLN A 319 3.90 24.05 12.62
N TYR A 320 5.07 24.47 12.15
CA TYR A 320 5.95 23.67 11.31
C TYR A 320 7.07 23.08 12.16
N ILE A 321 7.22 21.76 12.11
CA ILE A 321 8.16 20.99 12.94
C ILE A 321 9.23 20.40 12.04
N HIS A 322 10.47 20.84 12.24
CA HIS A 322 11.61 20.43 11.42
C HIS A 322 12.41 19.25 12.00
N ARG A 323 12.33 19.00 13.32
CA ARG A 323 13.09 17.93 14.00
C ARG A 323 12.14 17.07 14.87
N PRO A 324 11.23 16.32 14.24
CA PRO A 324 10.41 15.33 14.93
C PRO A 324 11.29 14.20 15.48
N LEU A 325 10.86 13.60 16.59
CA LEU A 325 11.45 12.39 17.18
C LEU A 325 10.58 11.18 16.91
N TYR A 326 9.29 11.27 17.22
CA TYR A 326 8.29 10.23 16.95
C TYR A 326 6.87 10.78 17.07
N ALA A 327 5.90 10.08 16.48
CA ALA A 327 4.47 10.33 16.65
C ALA A 327 3.86 9.29 17.58
N LEU A 328 3.09 9.73 18.58
CA LEU A 328 2.29 8.85 19.43
C LEU A 328 0.96 8.56 18.73
N ILE A 329 0.75 7.30 18.37
CA ILE A 329 -0.45 6.83 17.67
C ILE A 329 -1.14 5.76 18.51
N GLU A 330 -2.43 5.93 18.76
CA GLU A 330 -3.24 4.90 19.40
C GLU A 330 -3.69 3.88 18.35
N ILE A 331 -3.26 2.62 18.52
CA ILE A 331 -3.54 1.53 17.57
C ILE A 331 -4.31 0.44 18.31
N ALA A 332 -5.64 0.52 18.24
CA ALA A 332 -6.54 -0.35 19.01
C ALA A 332 -6.37 -1.86 18.72
N LYS A 333 -5.96 -2.19 17.48
CA LYS A 333 -5.76 -3.56 16.99
C LYS A 333 -4.33 -4.10 17.22
N SER A 334 -3.42 -3.30 17.79
CA SER A 334 -2.06 -3.75 18.09
C SER A 334 -2.07 -4.85 19.16
N LYS A 335 -1.07 -5.74 19.12
CA LYS A 335 -0.84 -6.78 20.15
C LYS A 335 0.12 -6.31 21.25
N ILE A 336 0.27 -4.99 21.41
CA ILE A 336 1.14 -4.42 22.44
C ILE A 336 0.38 -4.45 23.76
N GLU A 337 0.63 -5.51 24.51
CA GLU A 337 0.24 -5.63 25.91
C GLU A 337 1.29 -4.84 26.71
N SER A 338 0.85 -3.74 27.30
CA SER A 338 1.64 -2.69 27.96
C SER A 338 2.81 -3.20 28.81
N ASN A 339 4.04 -2.75 28.51
CA ASN A 339 5.22 -2.74 29.39
C ASN A 339 6.27 -1.69 28.95
N LEU A 340 5.90 -0.66 28.18
CA LEU A 340 6.76 0.53 28.04
C LEU A 340 6.42 1.42 29.23
N GLU A 341 7.34 1.52 30.19
CA GLU A 341 7.12 1.83 31.63
C GLU A 341 6.27 3.06 32.01
N GLU A 342 5.81 3.87 31.05
CA GLU A 342 5.00 5.08 31.31
C GLU A 342 3.89 5.33 30.27
N LEU A 343 3.74 4.49 29.24
CA LEU A 343 2.78 4.71 28.16
C LEU A 343 1.47 3.95 28.40
N GLN A 344 0.34 4.62 28.12
CA GLN A 344 -0.97 3.99 28.16
C GLN A 344 -1.03 2.80 27.18
N PRO A 345 -1.78 1.72 27.50
CA PRO A 345 -1.93 0.58 26.61
C PRO A 345 -2.36 1.01 25.20
N LYS A 346 -1.82 0.36 24.16
CA LYS A 346 -2.11 0.62 22.74
C LYS A 346 -1.62 1.97 22.19
N LEU A 347 -0.96 2.80 23.00
CA LEU A 347 -0.28 3.99 22.52
C LEU A 347 1.13 3.61 22.04
N VAL A 348 1.38 3.79 20.75
CA VAL A 348 2.59 3.29 20.08
C VAL A 348 3.41 4.48 19.59
N PRO A 349 4.70 4.60 19.99
CA PRO A 349 5.60 5.57 19.40
C PRO A 349 6.03 5.09 18.01
N ILE A 350 5.67 5.86 16.98
CA ILE A 350 6.05 5.62 15.60
C ILE A 350 7.22 6.55 15.25
N PRO A 351 8.42 6.00 15.00
CA PRO A 351 9.61 6.81 14.73
C PRO A 351 9.51 7.50 13.37
N VAL A 352 10.35 8.52 13.18
CA VAL A 352 10.58 9.14 11.87
C VAL A 352 11.16 8.10 10.91
N ILE A 353 10.71 8.15 9.65
CA ILE A 353 11.18 7.26 8.59
C ILE A 353 11.99 8.05 7.57
N GLU A 354 12.99 7.38 7.01
CA GLU A 354 13.79 7.89 5.90
C GLU A 354 13.50 7.06 4.65
N GLN A 355 13.44 7.71 3.48
CA GLN A 355 13.32 7.07 2.18
C GLN A 355 14.25 7.72 1.17
N THR A 356 14.82 6.91 0.28
CA THR A 356 15.59 7.40 -0.86
C THR A 356 14.73 7.34 -2.12
N PHE A 357 14.62 8.45 -2.83
CA PHE A 357 13.91 8.55 -4.10
C PHE A 357 14.79 9.19 -5.18
N ARG A 358 14.30 9.19 -6.42
CA ARG A 358 14.98 9.85 -7.56
C ARG A 358 13.98 10.73 -8.28
N VAL A 359 14.35 11.98 -8.51
CA VAL A 359 13.60 12.90 -9.38
C VAL A 359 14.56 13.55 -10.35
N ASP A 360 14.08 13.80 -11.56
CA ASP A 360 14.78 14.65 -12.51
C ASP A 360 14.60 16.11 -12.09
N VAL A 361 15.69 16.78 -11.73
CA VAL A 361 15.67 18.19 -11.30
C VAL A 361 15.12 19.10 -12.40
N SER A 362 15.27 18.72 -13.67
CA SER A 362 14.73 19.49 -14.81
C SER A 362 13.21 19.40 -14.95
N ASP A 363 12.57 18.39 -14.34
CA ASP A 363 11.11 18.30 -14.24
C ASP A 363 10.56 19.14 -13.09
N ILE A 364 11.42 19.53 -12.14
CA ILE A 364 11.06 20.24 -10.91
C ILE A 364 11.31 21.75 -11.05
N LEU A 365 12.45 22.12 -11.63
CA LEU A 365 12.87 23.51 -11.83
C LEU A 365 12.56 23.94 -13.28
N PRO A 366 11.97 25.13 -13.50
CA PRO A 366 11.71 25.63 -14.86
C PRO A 366 13.01 25.77 -15.66
N LYS A 367 12.93 25.53 -16.98
CA LYS A 367 14.07 25.42 -17.92
C LYS A 367 14.98 26.67 -18.05
N ASP A 368 14.66 27.78 -17.38
CA ASP A 368 15.35 29.06 -17.57
C ASP A 368 16.47 29.38 -16.60
N LYS A 369 16.93 28.42 -15.79
CA LYS A 369 18.20 28.57 -15.05
C LYS A 369 19.05 27.31 -15.10
N LYS A 370 19.57 27.01 -16.30
CA LYS A 370 20.87 26.35 -16.41
C LYS A 370 21.97 27.31 -15.95
N GLN A 371 22.05 27.59 -14.65
CA GLN A 371 23.33 27.96 -14.08
C GLN A 371 24.08 26.65 -13.84
N LYS A 372 25.19 26.49 -14.57
CA LYS A 372 26.16 25.43 -14.34
C LYS A 372 26.62 25.50 -12.88
N SER A 373 26.38 24.46 -12.11
CA SER A 373 27.23 24.11 -10.98
C SER A 373 27.15 22.60 -10.74
N ASN A 374 28.33 22.00 -10.57
CA ASN A 374 28.66 20.58 -10.55
C ASN A 374 27.96 19.76 -9.46
#